data_AF-A0A0X3P740-F1
#
_entry.id   AF-A0A0X3P740-F1
#
_cell.length_a   1.000
_cell.length_b   1.000
_cell.length_c   1.000
_cell.angle_alpha   90.00
_cell.angle_beta   90.00
_cell.angle_gamma   90.00
#
_symmetry.space_group_name_H-M   'P 1'
#
loop_
_entity.id
_entity.type
_entity.pdbx_description
1 polymer ?
#
loop_
_entity_poly.entity_id
_entity_poly.type
_entity_poly.pdbx_seq_one_letter_code
_entity_poly.pdbx_strand_id
1 'polypeptide(L)'
;LHISGKLKSGYAAITLIPENPNLPTIAVVMMQSDEWLPELPGVQFIRKIYLSRDFSGTRIIEFDEEIKELILHGEIKPFSAVEPKSALQVLLPYDPNNENQRMLLRVTGSMETSFQSFTLTGDPMGDAKYILVPNEETTIPINVFHAFVWPKG
;
A
#
# COMPACT_ATOMS: atom_id res chain seq x y z
N LEU A 1 -1.27 3.80 1.66
CA LEU A 1 -1.18 2.33 1.84
C LEU A 1 -0.63 1.68 0.57
N HIS A 2 0.38 0.80 0.65
CA HIS A 2 0.90 0.05 -0.51
C HIS A 2 0.60 -1.44 -0.37
N ILE A 3 0.12 -2.06 -1.44
CA ILE A 3 -0.20 -3.50 -1.48
C ILE A 3 0.59 -4.12 -2.63
N SER A 4 1.35 -5.18 -2.37
CA SER A 4 2.17 -5.84 -3.39
C SER A 4 2.17 -7.35 -3.22
N GLY A 5 2.67 -8.09 -4.21
CA GLY A 5 2.68 -9.55 -4.22
C GLY A 5 1.46 -10.14 -4.93
N LYS A 6 1.22 -11.44 -4.74
CA LYS A 6 0.17 -12.18 -5.42
C LYS A 6 -0.85 -12.74 -4.44
N LEU A 7 -2.14 -12.63 -4.78
CA LEU A 7 -3.21 -13.33 -4.10
C LEU A 7 -3.19 -14.78 -4.57
N LYS A 8 -2.83 -15.72 -3.69
CA LYS A 8 -2.71 -17.15 -4.05
C LYS A 8 -4.07 -17.76 -4.40
N SER A 9 -5.07 -17.52 -3.56
CA SER A 9 -6.43 -18.04 -3.69
C SER A 9 -7.34 -17.29 -2.71
N GLY A 10 -8.65 -17.31 -2.91
CA GLY A 10 -9.57 -16.77 -1.93
C GLY A 10 -9.70 -15.25 -2.02
N TYR A 11 -9.88 -14.64 -0.85
CA TYR A 11 -9.90 -13.20 -0.67
C TYR A 11 -8.77 -12.75 0.27
N ALA A 12 -8.41 -11.48 0.13
CA ALA A 12 -7.72 -10.72 1.15
C ALA A 12 -8.55 -9.48 1.47
N ALA A 13 -8.64 -9.08 2.73
CA ALA A 13 -9.32 -7.83 3.09
C ALA A 13 -8.50 -7.04 4.10
N ILE A 14 -8.64 -5.73 4.02
CA ILE A 14 -8.06 -4.77 4.94
C ILE A 14 -9.21 -3.95 5.47
N THR A 15 -9.53 -4.13 6.75
CA THR A 15 -10.43 -3.25 7.47
C THR A 15 -9.64 -2.03 7.91
N LEU A 16 -10.20 -0.84 7.67
CA LEU A 16 -9.58 0.45 7.92
C LEU A 16 -10.46 1.23 8.89
N ILE A 17 -9.88 1.56 10.03
CA ILE A 17 -10.51 2.33 11.08
C ILE A 17 -9.97 3.77 10.97
N PRO A 18 -10.83 4.77 10.73
CA PRO A 18 -10.40 6.15 10.58
C PRO A 18 -9.96 6.72 11.94
N GLU A 19 -9.08 7.72 11.90
CA GLU A 19 -8.75 8.50 13.09
C GLU A 19 -9.91 9.38 13.55
N ASN A 20 -10.67 9.95 12.59
CA ASN A 20 -11.91 10.65 12.90
C ASN A 20 -13.01 9.64 13.28
N PRO A 21 -13.47 9.61 14.55
CA PRO A 21 -14.45 8.62 15.00
C PRO A 21 -15.85 8.81 14.42
N ASN A 22 -16.12 9.95 13.76
CA ASN A 22 -17.39 10.19 13.06
C ASN A 22 -17.42 9.57 11.67
N LEU A 23 -16.28 9.08 11.17
CA LEU A 23 -16.19 8.42 9.89
C LEU A 23 -16.43 6.90 10.04
N PRO A 24 -17.07 6.28 9.04
CA PRO A 24 -17.39 4.87 9.07
C PRO A 24 -16.13 3.99 8.94
N THR A 25 -16.10 2.85 9.62
CA THR A 25 -15.11 1.80 9.32
C THR A 25 -15.37 1.22 7.93
N ILE A 26 -14.34 1.15 7.10
CA ILE A 26 -14.44 0.62 5.74
C ILE A 26 -13.56 -0.63 5.58
N ALA A 27 -13.87 -1.48 4.60
CA ALA A 27 -12.98 -2.56 4.19
C ALA A 27 -12.63 -2.46 2.71
N VAL A 28 -11.34 -2.63 2.41
CA VAL A 28 -10.86 -2.87 1.04
C VAL A 28 -10.64 -4.36 0.88
N VAL A 29 -11.45 -4.96 0.01
CA VAL A 29 -11.46 -6.39 -0.30
C VAL A 29 -10.79 -6.60 -1.64
N MET A 30 -9.84 -7.52 -1.70
CA MET A 30 -9.12 -7.95 -2.89
C MET A 30 -9.48 -9.39 -3.20
N MET A 31 -9.94 -9.64 -4.42
CA MET A 31 -10.42 -10.96 -4.85
C MET A 31 -10.19 -11.20 -6.35
N GLN A 32 -10.10 -12.46 -6.76
CA GLN A 32 -9.91 -12.83 -8.18
C GLN A 32 -11.22 -12.90 -8.97
N SER A 33 -12.32 -13.21 -8.30
CA SER A 33 -13.68 -13.29 -8.88
C SER A 33 -14.71 -12.94 -7.81
N ASP A 34 -16.00 -13.01 -8.10
CA ASP A 34 -17.09 -12.85 -7.12
C ASP A 34 -17.19 -14.03 -6.14
N GLU A 35 -16.07 -14.36 -5.51
CA GLU A 35 -16.01 -15.34 -4.43
C GLU A 35 -16.84 -14.88 -3.22
N TRP A 36 -17.27 -15.85 -2.42
CA TRP A 36 -17.98 -15.58 -1.18
C TRP A 36 -17.06 -14.81 -0.21
N LEU A 37 -17.57 -13.68 0.30
CA LEU A 37 -16.88 -12.88 1.30
C LEU A 37 -17.47 -13.20 2.68
N PRO A 38 -16.65 -13.57 3.67
CA PRO A 38 -17.14 -13.67 5.03
C PRO A 38 -17.56 -12.30 5.54
N GLU A 39 -18.45 -12.29 6.53
CA GLU A 39 -18.80 -11.07 7.24
C GLU A 39 -17.56 -10.46 7.88
N LEU A 40 -17.35 -9.16 7.62
CA LEU A 40 -16.31 -8.36 8.26
C LEU A 40 -16.97 -7.55 9.38
N PRO A 41 -16.82 -7.95 10.66
CA PRO A 41 -17.55 -7.33 11.76
C PRO A 41 -17.17 -5.86 11.92
N GLY A 42 -18.17 -5.01 12.14
CA GLY A 42 -17.97 -3.57 12.35
C GLY A 42 -17.67 -2.77 11.07
N VAL A 43 -17.62 -3.41 9.90
CA VAL A 43 -17.43 -2.73 8.62
C VAL A 43 -18.77 -2.20 8.10
N GLN A 44 -18.81 -0.91 7.77
CA GLN A 44 -20.01 -0.24 7.27
C GLN A 44 -20.00 -0.11 5.73
N PHE A 45 -18.81 -0.01 5.13
CA PHE A 45 -18.65 0.07 3.68
C PHE A 45 -17.59 -0.89 3.18
N ILE A 46 -17.89 -1.59 2.09
CA ILE A 46 -16.95 -2.50 1.43
C ILE A 46 -16.61 -1.97 0.05
N ARG A 47 -15.31 -1.79 -0.20
CA ARG A 47 -14.78 -1.61 -1.54
C ARG A 47 -14.17 -2.90 -2.04
N LYS A 48 -14.54 -3.31 -3.25
CA LYS A 48 -13.90 -4.43 -3.94
C LYS A 48 -12.84 -3.95 -4.93
N ILE A 49 -11.71 -4.64 -4.96
CA ILE A 49 -10.64 -4.51 -5.95
C ILE A 49 -10.44 -5.89 -6.57
N TYR A 50 -10.77 -6.02 -7.85
CA TYR A 50 -10.53 -7.26 -8.58
C TYR A 50 -9.06 -7.36 -8.99
N LEU A 51 -8.41 -8.46 -8.59
CA LEU A 51 -7.03 -8.76 -8.92
C LEU A 51 -6.99 -9.80 -10.04
N SER A 52 -6.35 -9.46 -11.17
CA SER A 52 -6.02 -10.46 -12.18
C SER A 52 -4.98 -11.44 -11.62
N ARG A 53 -5.09 -12.73 -11.95
CA ARG A 53 -4.13 -13.77 -11.57
C ARG A 53 -2.70 -13.44 -11.99
N ASP A 54 -2.56 -12.75 -13.12
CA ASP A 54 -1.27 -12.45 -13.74
C ASP A 54 -0.68 -11.13 -13.25
N PHE A 55 -1.43 -10.33 -12.48
CA PHE A 55 -0.95 -9.04 -12.01
C PHE A 55 -0.03 -9.20 -10.79
N SER A 56 1.24 -8.82 -10.94
CA SER A 56 2.26 -8.79 -9.88
C SER A 56 2.73 -7.38 -9.52
N GLY A 57 2.00 -6.34 -9.95
CA GLY A 57 2.35 -4.95 -9.68
C GLY A 57 1.98 -4.50 -8.26
N THR A 58 2.47 -3.33 -7.88
CA THR A 58 2.09 -2.71 -6.61
C THR A 58 0.83 -1.89 -6.79
N ARG A 59 -0.10 -1.97 -5.85
CA ARG A 59 -1.24 -1.08 -5.75
C ARG A 59 -0.99 -0.04 -4.67
N ILE A 60 -1.12 1.21 -5.04
CA ILE A 60 -1.04 2.34 -4.12
C ILE A 60 -2.46 2.78 -3.85
N ILE A 61 -2.85 2.74 -2.59
CA ILE A 61 -4.16 3.18 -2.13
C ILE A 61 -3.94 4.42 -1.26
N GLU A 62 -4.53 5.52 -1.71
CA GLU A 62 -4.49 6.82 -1.05
C GLU A 62 -5.88 7.17 -0.54
N PHE A 63 -5.94 7.63 0.71
CA PHE A 63 -7.16 8.03 1.40
C PHE A 63 -7.07 9.53 1.66
N ASP A 64 -8.20 10.21 1.58
CA ASP A 64 -8.33 11.64 1.92
C ASP A 64 -8.42 11.89 3.44
N GLU A 65 -8.46 10.83 4.25
CA GLU A 65 -8.56 10.85 5.69
C GLU A 65 -7.51 9.93 6.33
N GLU A 66 -7.10 10.27 7.55
CA GLU A 66 -6.08 9.54 8.30
C GLU A 66 -6.60 8.18 8.82
N ILE A 67 -5.76 7.17 8.72
CA ILE A 67 -6.05 5.81 9.20
C ILE A 67 -5.43 5.64 10.58
N LYS A 68 -6.27 5.38 11.58
CA LYS A 68 -5.82 5.07 12.94
C LYS A 68 -5.33 3.64 13.07
N GLU A 69 -6.06 2.70 12.51
CA GLU A 69 -5.78 1.28 12.64
C GLU A 69 -6.21 0.52 11.38
N LEU A 70 -5.47 -0.56 11.10
CA LEU A 70 -5.81 -1.50 10.04
C LEU A 70 -5.85 -2.92 10.60
N ILE A 71 -6.82 -3.70 10.14
CA ILE A 71 -6.96 -5.11 10.48
C ILE A 71 -6.88 -5.93 9.18
N LEU A 72 -6.01 -6.93 9.17
CA LEU A 72 -5.77 -7.78 8.02
C LEU A 72 -6.58 -9.08 8.12
N HIS A 73 -7.20 -9.45 7.01
CA HIS A 73 -8.05 -10.64 6.90
C HIS A 73 -7.68 -11.47 5.68
N GLY A 74 -7.65 -12.80 5.83
CA GLY A 74 -7.39 -13.72 4.74
C GLY A 74 -5.91 -13.76 4.32
N GLU A 75 -5.66 -13.98 3.02
CA GLU A 75 -4.33 -14.22 2.46
C GLU A 75 -3.51 -12.93 2.23
N ILE A 76 -3.39 -12.11 3.27
CA ILE A 76 -2.60 -10.88 3.29
C ILE A 76 -1.85 -10.74 4.62
N LYS A 77 -0.61 -10.26 4.53
CA LYS A 77 0.25 -10.07 5.69
C LYS A 77 0.92 -8.70 5.67
N PRO A 78 1.46 -8.22 6.80
CA PRO A 78 2.31 -7.04 6.80
C PRO A 78 3.49 -7.22 5.85
N PHE A 79 3.96 -6.11 5.28
CA PHE A 79 5.14 -6.11 4.43
C PHE A 79 6.37 -6.60 5.19
N SER A 80 7.24 -7.33 4.50
CA SER A 80 8.53 -7.77 5.02
C SER A 80 9.59 -7.67 3.93
N ALA A 81 10.71 -7.01 4.27
CA ALA A 81 11.83 -6.84 3.35
C ALA A 81 12.59 -8.16 3.08
N VAL A 82 12.46 -9.14 3.98
CA VAL A 82 13.20 -10.41 3.91
C VAL A 82 12.37 -11.55 3.35
N GLU A 83 11.04 -11.44 3.34
CA GLU A 83 10.18 -12.51 2.86
C GLU A 83 9.88 -12.39 1.36
N PRO A 84 9.86 -13.51 0.63
CA PRO A 84 9.50 -13.51 -0.78
C PRO A 84 8.09 -12.97 -1.00
N LYS A 85 7.89 -12.24 -2.11
CA LYS A 85 6.60 -11.66 -2.56
C LYS A 85 5.59 -12.73 -3.07
N SER A 86 5.62 -13.91 -2.46
CA SER A 86 4.77 -15.05 -2.82
C SER A 86 3.35 -14.96 -2.24
N ALA A 87 3.09 -14.00 -1.35
CA ALA A 87 1.78 -13.68 -0.80
C ALA A 87 1.51 -12.17 -0.92
N LEU A 88 0.25 -11.75 -0.81
CA LEU A 88 -0.08 -10.33 -0.70
C LEU A 88 0.52 -9.75 0.57
N GLN A 89 1.13 -8.59 0.43
CA GLN A 89 1.80 -7.86 1.48
C GLN A 89 1.31 -6.43 1.50
N VAL A 90 1.09 -5.88 2.69
CA VAL A 90 0.66 -4.51 2.89
C VAL A 90 1.67 -3.71 3.71
N LEU A 91 2.03 -2.56 3.16
CA LEU A 91 2.89 -1.57 3.81
C LEU A 91 2.06 -0.33 4.14
N LEU A 92 2.02 0.03 5.42
CA LEU A 92 1.52 1.31 5.89
C LEU A 92 2.69 2.31 5.90
N PRO A 93 2.69 3.38 5.08
CA PRO A 93 3.87 4.23 4.89
C PRO A 93 4.32 5.04 6.12
N TYR A 94 3.60 4.98 7.25
CA TYR A 94 3.89 5.75 8.46
C TYR A 94 3.46 4.97 9.72
N ASP A 95 3.73 3.67 9.79
CA ASP A 95 3.45 2.90 11.00
C ASP A 95 4.36 3.36 12.16
N PRO A 96 3.81 3.97 13.23
CA PRO A 96 4.63 4.44 14.35
C PRO A 96 5.29 3.27 15.10
N ASN A 97 4.78 2.05 14.98
CA ASN A 97 5.28 0.88 15.69
C ASN A 97 6.34 0.09 14.90
N ASN A 98 6.59 0.44 13.63
CA ASN A 98 7.50 -0.29 12.75
C ASN A 98 8.67 0.60 12.32
N GLU A 99 9.59 0.86 13.26
CA GLU A 99 10.76 1.73 13.05
C GLU A 99 11.62 1.30 11.84
N ASN A 100 11.70 0.00 11.55
CA ASN A 100 12.49 -0.57 10.46
C ASN A 100 11.83 -0.45 9.07
N GLN A 101 10.55 -0.07 8.99
CA GLN A 101 9.84 0.13 7.72
C GLN A 101 9.31 1.56 7.55
N ARG A 102 9.75 2.49 8.42
CA ARG A 102 9.61 3.93 8.20
C ARG A 102 10.53 4.36 7.05
N MET A 103 10.10 4.12 5.82
CA MET A 103 10.70 4.65 4.61
C MET A 103 9.56 4.90 3.61
N LEU A 104 9.49 5.99 2.85
CA LEU A 104 10.41 7.06 2.51
C LEU A 104 9.55 8.14 1.83
N LEU A 105 10.01 9.39 1.81
CA LEU A 105 9.60 10.45 0.89
C LEU A 105 9.05 9.89 -0.45
N ARG A 106 7.75 10.05 -0.72
CA ARG A 106 7.16 9.71 -2.04
C ARG A 106 7.43 10.87 -3.00
N VAL A 107 8.45 10.73 -3.85
CA VAL A 107 8.68 11.65 -4.97
C VAL A 107 7.96 11.10 -6.19
N THR A 108 6.98 11.84 -6.70
CA THR A 108 6.29 11.52 -7.96
C THR A 108 6.64 12.56 -9.00
N GLY A 109 7.11 12.10 -10.16
CA GLY A 109 7.53 12.96 -11.25
C GLY A 109 7.88 12.13 -12.48
N SER A 110 8.00 12.78 -13.63
CA SER A 110 8.52 12.17 -14.85
C SER A 110 10.03 12.01 -14.69
N MET A 111 10.55 10.79 -14.81
CA MET A 111 12.00 10.58 -14.86
C MET A 111 12.46 10.92 -16.27
N GLU A 112 13.11 12.07 -16.44
CA GLU A 112 13.94 12.33 -17.62
C GLU A 112 15.04 11.27 -17.72
N THR A 113 15.65 11.09 -18.89
CA THR A 113 16.78 10.16 -19.08
C THR A 113 18.06 10.60 -18.36
N SER A 114 17.97 11.59 -17.47
CA SER A 114 19.05 12.24 -16.74
C SER A 114 19.05 11.82 -15.26
N PHE A 115 20.25 11.76 -14.66
CA PHE A 115 20.40 11.49 -13.23
C PHE A 115 19.66 12.55 -12.41
N GLN A 116 18.85 12.12 -11.45
CA GLN A 116 18.25 13.03 -10.46
C GLN A 116 18.90 12.79 -9.10
N SER A 117 19.07 13.84 -8.31
CA SER A 117 19.59 13.70 -6.95
C SER A 117 18.85 14.60 -5.99
N PHE A 118 18.65 14.13 -4.76
CA PHE A 118 18.11 14.92 -3.66
C PHE A 118 18.98 14.72 -2.42
N THR A 119 18.94 15.70 -1.52
CA THR A 119 19.66 15.66 -0.25
C THR A 119 18.66 15.60 0.89
N LEU A 120 18.82 14.64 1.78
CA LEU A 120 18.09 14.57 3.04
C LEU A 120 18.91 15.33 4.09
N THR A 121 18.41 16.48 4.52
CA THR A 121 19.07 17.31 5.54
C THR A 121 18.68 16.85 6.94
N GLY A 122 19.64 16.81 7.87
CA GLY A 122 19.38 16.52 9.28
C GLY A 122 19.40 15.03 9.69
N ASP A 123 20.02 14.17 8.88
CA ASP A 123 20.37 12.81 9.32
C ASP A 123 21.40 12.90 10.48
N PRO A 124 21.32 12.03 11.51
CA PRO A 124 22.29 11.99 12.62
C PRO A 124 23.77 11.92 12.17
N MET A 125 24.06 11.45 10.95
CA MET A 125 25.40 11.40 10.36
C MET A 125 25.75 12.62 9.48
N GLY A 126 24.87 13.61 9.36
CA GLY A 126 25.01 14.77 8.46
C GLY A 126 24.24 14.59 7.16
N ASP A 127 24.19 15.62 6.32
CA ASP A 127 23.37 15.62 5.09
C ASP A 127 23.69 14.43 4.17
N ALA A 128 22.68 13.59 3.91
CA ALA A 128 22.80 12.41 3.06
C ALA A 128 22.32 12.73 1.63
N LYS A 129 23.21 12.58 0.64
CA LYS A 129 22.87 12.75 -0.78
C LYS A 129 22.47 11.43 -1.41
N TYR A 130 21.30 11.39 -2.04
CA TYR A 130 20.80 10.24 -2.78
C TYR A 130 20.79 10.56 -4.28
N ILE A 131 21.21 9.59 -5.10
CA ILE A 131 21.24 9.70 -6.56
C ILE A 131 20.32 8.62 -7.14
N LEU A 132 19.35 9.07 -7.92
CA LEU A 132 18.44 8.22 -8.69
C LEU A 132 19.01 8.08 -10.09
N VAL A 133 19.42 6.85 -10.43
CA VAL A 133 19.98 6.49 -11.72
C VAL A 133 18.88 5.87 -12.59
N PRO A 134 18.45 6.53 -13.69
CA PRO A 134 17.59 5.88 -14.66
C PRO A 134 18.34 4.70 -15.29
N ASN A 135 17.71 3.53 -15.33
CA ASN A 135 18.24 2.35 -16.00
C ASN A 135 17.31 1.96 -17.15
N GLU A 136 17.83 1.99 -18.38
CA GLU A 136 17.07 1.63 -19.59
C GLU A 136 16.58 0.18 -19.60
N GLU A 137 17.22 -0.71 -18.84
CA GLU A 137 16.85 -2.13 -18.72
C GLU A 137 15.87 -2.42 -17.57
N THR A 138 15.51 -1.41 -16.76
CA THR A 138 14.55 -1.66 -15.68
C THR A 138 13.14 -1.79 -16.21
N THR A 139 12.54 -2.97 -16.00
CA THR A 139 11.09 -3.18 -16.17
C THR A 139 10.34 -2.04 -15.49
N ILE A 140 9.56 -1.27 -16.25
CA ILE A 140 8.72 -0.20 -15.70
C ILE A 140 7.79 -0.86 -14.67
N PRO A 141 7.88 -0.53 -13.38
CA PRO A 141 6.97 -1.09 -12.39
C PRO A 141 5.57 -0.57 -12.70
N ILE A 142 4.65 -1.48 -13.04
CA ILE A 142 3.24 -1.13 -13.21
C ILE A 142 2.67 -0.93 -11.80
N ASN A 143 2.58 0.33 -11.40
CA ASN A 143 1.88 0.73 -10.17
C ASN A 143 0.44 1.11 -10.54
N VAL A 144 -0.55 0.52 -9.87
CA VAL A 144 -1.94 0.95 -10.03
C VAL A 144 -2.32 1.80 -8.83
N PHE A 145 -2.70 3.03 -9.13
CA PHE A 145 -3.12 4.00 -8.12
C PHE A 145 -4.64 3.97 -7.92
N HIS A 146 -5.06 3.99 -6.67
CA HIS A 146 -6.46 4.12 -6.27
C HIS A 146 -6.58 5.27 -5.28
N ALA A 147 -7.30 6.32 -5.67
CA ALA A 147 -7.73 7.37 -4.77
C ALA A 147 -9.08 7.02 -4.15
N PHE A 148 -9.17 7.12 -2.83
CA PHE A 148 -10.36 6.86 -2.05
C PHE A 148 -10.80 8.09 -1.30
N VAL A 149 -12.05 8.47 -1.55
CA VAL A 149 -12.78 9.43 -0.74
C VAL A 149 -13.50 8.65 0.34
N TRP A 150 -13.24 8.98 1.60
CA TRP A 150 -13.86 8.30 2.73
C TRP A 150 -15.38 8.53 2.69
N PRO A 151 -16.21 7.47 2.75
CA PRO A 151 -17.65 7.63 2.72
C PRO A 151 -18.11 8.42 3.94
N LYS A 152 -19.03 9.37 3.74
CA LYS A 152 -19.68 10.11 4.82
C LYS A 152 -20.93 9.34 5.24
N GLY A 153 -21.09 9.15 6.55
CA GLY A 153 -22.30 8.58 7.15
C GLY A 153 -23.50 9.51 7.08
#